data_AF-A0A6P0YNW3-F1
#
_entry.id   AF-A0A6P0YNW3-F1
#
_cell.length_a   1.000
_cell.length_b   1.000
_cell.length_c   1.000
_cell.angle_alpha   90.00
_cell.angle_beta   90.00
_cell.angle_gamma   90.00
#
_symmetry.space_group_name_H-M   'P 1'
#
loop_
_entity.id
_entity.type
_entity.pdbx_description
1 polymer ?
#
loop_
_entity_poly.entity_id
_entity_poly.type
_entity_poly.pdbx_seq_one_letter_code
_entity_poly.pdbx_strand_id
1 'polypeptide(L)'
;MLIWRDMTWTDILSRIFSVFLLIAINAFFVVAEFSIVSVRRSRINQLVDQGDVPAKIVQQLQRHIDRLLSTTQLGITLSSLALGWIGEGTMVIIVRKCIANLPLPIHISQAIAHSLAIPIVTFFILAYLQIVLGELCPKSVALLYSEQLSRLLGPLSLAISRFFNPFIWILNQSTHWLLRLVGIEYTGSAGKAPVTPEELQLIISTSTESTGLEAEERQLLSNVFEFGEVLAAEIMVPRTNIDTISTTATFQNLLDEIQISGHSRYPVVGESIDDIQGILDFKELAKPLAQGLLSPQTSIVSWIRPARFVSEQMYLNELLSLMQRMRQIPNTPQHSEMVIVVDEFGGTAGLITREDLIAEIISGDSYQVTNTEELALQMLDDRTFIVQAQLSVEEVNQLLNLDLPVTEDYQTLGGFLIYQLQKIPTRGDKLSYHNIEFTVISAEGPRLDQIKIRQLEELETEATVNLVLEDETEETVNRIPPN
;
A
#
# COMPACT_ATOMS: atom_id res chain seq x y z
N MET A 1 -7.85 25.75 -65.24
CA MET A 1 -8.45 26.68 -66.24
C MET A 1 -9.93 26.32 -66.34
N LEU A 2 -10.76 26.71 -65.38
CA LEU A 2 -11.67 27.85 -65.36
C LEU A 2 -12.25 27.93 -63.93
N ILE A 3 -12.45 29.13 -63.37
CA ILE A 3 -13.11 29.55 -62.08
C ILE A 3 -12.30 30.68 -61.37
N TRP A 4 -11.32 31.29 -62.03
CA TRP A 4 -10.62 32.48 -61.49
C TRP A 4 -11.23 33.76 -62.04
N ARG A 5 -12.54 33.95 -61.79
CA ARG A 5 -13.26 35.21 -62.05
C ARG A 5 -12.97 36.15 -60.88
N ASP A 6 -12.87 37.46 -61.14
CA ASP A 6 -12.53 38.51 -60.18
C ASP A 6 -13.21 38.30 -58.82
N MET A 7 -12.47 37.75 -57.86
CA MET A 7 -12.98 37.50 -56.52
C MET A 7 -13.14 38.83 -55.80
N THR A 8 -14.38 39.13 -55.45
CA THR A 8 -14.71 40.28 -54.62
C THR A 8 -14.05 40.10 -53.24
N TRP A 9 -13.75 41.20 -52.55
CA TRP A 9 -13.17 41.14 -51.19
C TRP A 9 -14.04 40.32 -50.23
N THR A 10 -15.35 40.31 -50.47
CA THR A 10 -16.34 39.49 -49.75
C THR A 10 -16.16 37.98 -49.95
N ASP A 11 -15.73 37.52 -51.13
CA ASP A 11 -15.49 36.10 -51.41
C ASP A 11 -14.22 35.57 -50.73
N ILE A 12 -13.21 36.43 -50.59
CA ILE A 12 -11.97 36.08 -49.88
C ILE A 12 -12.27 35.99 -48.38
N LEU A 13 -13.01 36.95 -47.85
CA LEU A 13 -13.36 37.00 -46.43
C LEU A 13 -14.22 35.80 -46.01
N SER A 14 -15.21 35.43 -46.83
CA SER A 14 -16.07 34.26 -46.57
C SER A 14 -15.28 32.95 -46.57
N ARG A 15 -14.30 32.81 -47.48
CA ARG A 15 -13.41 31.63 -47.52
C ARG A 15 -12.47 31.55 -46.32
N ILE A 16 -11.88 32.67 -45.91
CA ILE A 16 -11.05 32.73 -44.70
C ILE A 16 -11.88 32.36 -43.47
N PHE A 17 -13.09 32.91 -43.36
CA PHE A 17 -14.02 32.55 -42.29
C PHE A 17 -14.32 31.05 -42.29
N SER A 18 -14.58 30.44 -43.45
CA SER A 18 -14.80 28.99 -43.56
C SER A 18 -13.58 28.18 -43.10
N VAL A 19 -12.35 28.61 -43.42
CA VAL A 19 -11.11 27.97 -42.95
C VAL A 19 -11.03 28.01 -41.43
N PHE A 20 -11.21 29.18 -40.81
CA PHE A 20 -11.20 29.30 -39.35
C PHE A 20 -12.35 28.57 -38.67
N LEU A 21 -13.53 28.55 -39.28
CA LEU A 21 -14.69 27.81 -38.80
C LEU A 21 -14.41 26.30 -38.79
N LEU A 22 -13.82 25.76 -39.86
CA LEU A 22 -13.46 24.34 -39.94
C LEU A 22 -12.38 23.96 -38.92
N ILE A 23 -11.40 24.83 -38.69
CA ILE A 23 -10.40 24.67 -37.62
C ILE A 23 -11.09 24.67 -36.25
N ALA A 24 -12.05 25.57 -36.01
CA ALA A 24 -12.80 25.64 -34.77
C ALA A 24 -13.70 24.42 -34.54
N ILE A 25 -14.31 23.88 -35.61
CA ILE A 25 -15.07 22.64 -35.54
C ILE A 25 -14.15 21.46 -35.17
N ASN A 26 -12.95 21.39 -35.76
CA ASN A 26 -11.97 20.38 -35.36
C ASN A 26 -11.58 20.54 -33.89
N ALA A 27 -11.20 21.76 -33.49
CA ALA A 27 -10.86 22.08 -32.10
C ALA A 27 -11.97 21.68 -31.12
N PHE A 28 -13.25 21.88 -31.48
CA PHE A 28 -14.38 21.43 -30.66
C PHE A 28 -14.36 19.92 -30.43
N PHE A 29 -14.14 19.10 -31.46
CA PHE A 29 -14.10 17.65 -31.32
C PHE A 29 -12.90 17.20 -30.47
N VAL A 30 -11.74 17.82 -30.68
CA VAL A 30 -10.52 17.56 -29.88
C VAL A 30 -10.78 17.90 -28.41
N VAL A 31 -11.36 19.06 -28.11
CA VAL A 31 -11.65 19.44 -26.71
C VAL A 31 -12.66 18.50 -26.07
N ALA A 32 -13.73 18.14 -26.79
CA ALA A 32 -14.74 17.21 -26.30
C ALA A 32 -14.12 15.83 -25.98
N GLU A 33 -13.29 15.29 -26.88
CA GLU A 33 -12.61 14.01 -26.68
C GLU A 33 -11.68 14.03 -25.48
N PHE A 34 -10.68 14.93 -25.49
CA PHE A 34 -9.63 14.93 -24.48
C PHE A 34 -10.15 15.34 -23.10
N SER A 35 -11.15 16.22 -23.00
CA SER A 35 -11.73 16.59 -21.70
C SER A 35 -12.52 15.44 -21.06
N ILE A 36 -13.30 14.68 -21.85
CA ILE A 36 -14.12 13.57 -21.35
C ILE A 36 -13.25 12.33 -21.04
N VAL A 37 -12.20 12.10 -21.82
CA VAL A 37 -11.26 10.98 -21.58
C VAL A 37 -10.38 11.25 -20.35
N SER A 38 -9.91 12.48 -20.17
CA SER A 38 -8.97 12.82 -19.08
C SER A 38 -9.64 13.08 -17.72
N VAL A 39 -10.92 13.44 -17.68
CA VAL A 39 -11.61 13.71 -16.40
C VAL A 39 -11.77 12.43 -15.58
N ARG A 40 -11.37 12.47 -14.31
CA ARG A 40 -11.40 11.32 -13.40
C ARG A 40 -12.84 10.83 -13.19
N ARG A 41 -13.07 9.52 -13.34
CA ARG A 41 -14.40 8.89 -13.14
C ARG A 41 -14.96 9.12 -11.73
N SER A 42 -14.12 9.06 -10.70
CA SER A 42 -14.52 9.32 -9.31
C SER A 42 -15.09 10.72 -9.13
N ARG A 43 -14.45 11.72 -9.71
CA ARG A 43 -14.91 13.12 -9.67
C ARG A 43 -16.26 13.30 -10.37
N ILE A 44 -16.45 12.68 -11.53
CA ILE A 44 -17.75 12.70 -12.24
C ILE A 44 -18.84 12.01 -11.40
N ASN A 45 -18.54 10.87 -10.77
CA ASN A 45 -19.49 10.18 -9.90
C ASN A 45 -19.91 11.08 -8.71
N GLN A 46 -18.95 11.74 -8.05
CA GLN A 46 -19.24 12.71 -6.98
C GLN A 46 -20.19 13.82 -7.45
N LEU A 47 -19.97 14.38 -8.65
CA LEU A 47 -20.84 15.43 -9.20
C LEU A 47 -22.25 14.89 -9.53
N VAL A 48 -22.36 13.65 -9.99
CA VAL A 48 -23.65 12.98 -10.21
C VAL A 48 -24.40 12.79 -8.90
N ASP A 49 -23.71 12.38 -7.83
CA ASP A 49 -24.31 12.22 -6.50
C ASP A 49 -24.78 13.56 -5.91
N GLN A 50 -24.11 14.65 -6.28
CA GLN A 50 -24.51 16.03 -5.99
C GLN A 50 -25.68 16.54 -6.86
N GLY A 51 -26.16 15.75 -7.82
CA GLY A 51 -27.31 16.09 -8.68
C GLY A 51 -26.95 16.84 -9.97
N ASP A 52 -25.69 16.88 -10.39
CA ASP A 52 -25.27 17.54 -11.63
C ASP A 52 -25.71 16.76 -12.88
N VAL A 53 -26.65 17.35 -13.64
CA VAL A 53 -27.23 16.74 -14.85
C VAL A 53 -26.21 16.57 -15.99
N PRO A 54 -25.40 17.60 -16.36
CA PRO A 54 -24.27 17.44 -17.27
C PRO A 54 -23.31 16.32 -16.87
N ALA A 55 -22.96 16.18 -15.59
CA ALA A 55 -22.06 15.12 -15.11
C ALA A 55 -22.63 13.72 -15.38
N LYS A 56 -23.95 13.53 -15.29
CA LYS A 56 -24.61 12.26 -15.63
C LYS A 56 -24.45 11.88 -17.10
N ILE A 57 -24.47 12.87 -18.00
CA ILE A 57 -24.22 12.65 -19.42
C ILE A 57 -22.75 12.28 -19.66
N VAL A 58 -21.81 12.98 -19.02
CA VAL A 58 -20.39 12.66 -19.09
C VAL A 58 -20.13 11.23 -18.59
N GLN A 59 -20.75 10.84 -17.46
CA GLN A 59 -20.67 9.48 -16.94
C GLN A 59 -21.16 8.44 -17.97
N GLN A 60 -22.27 8.71 -18.65
CA GLN A 60 -22.80 7.82 -19.69
C GLN A 60 -21.83 7.71 -20.89
N LEU A 61 -21.23 8.82 -21.31
CA LEU A 61 -20.23 8.86 -22.39
C LEU A 61 -18.95 8.10 -21.99
N GLN A 62 -18.48 8.24 -20.75
CA GLN A 62 -17.31 7.50 -20.24
C GLN A 62 -17.54 5.99 -20.15
N ARG A 63 -18.78 5.55 -19.89
CA ARG A 63 -19.15 4.13 -19.95
C ARG A 63 -19.11 3.56 -21.36
N HIS A 64 -19.34 4.38 -22.38
CA HIS A 64 -19.32 4.00 -23.80
C HIS A 64 -18.19 4.74 -24.52
N ILE A 65 -16.97 4.66 -23.97
CA ILE A 65 -15.82 5.45 -24.44
C ILE A 65 -15.54 5.20 -25.93
N ASP A 66 -15.68 3.96 -26.40
CA ASP A 66 -15.43 3.58 -27.80
C ASP A 66 -16.35 4.35 -28.76
N ARG A 67 -17.61 4.53 -28.36
CA ARG A 67 -18.58 5.28 -29.16
C ARG A 67 -18.22 6.76 -29.21
N LEU A 68 -17.77 7.34 -28.08
CA LEU A 68 -17.32 8.72 -28.04
C LEU A 68 -16.12 8.90 -28.97
N LEU A 69 -15.09 8.06 -28.83
CA LEU A 69 -13.86 8.09 -29.63
C LEU A 69 -14.16 7.96 -31.12
N SER A 70 -15.01 7.00 -31.53
CA SER A 70 -15.40 6.87 -32.94
C SER A 70 -16.17 8.10 -33.46
N THR A 71 -16.98 8.74 -32.62
CA THR A 71 -17.74 9.95 -33.01
C THR A 71 -16.81 11.13 -33.22
N THR A 72 -15.92 11.40 -32.25
CA THR A 72 -15.01 12.54 -32.29
C THR A 72 -13.98 12.37 -33.41
N GLN A 73 -13.45 11.16 -33.60
CA GLN A 73 -12.53 10.85 -34.70
C GLN A 73 -13.17 11.07 -36.08
N LEU A 74 -14.44 10.69 -36.25
CA LEU A 74 -15.19 10.99 -37.47
C LEU A 74 -15.32 12.51 -37.67
N GLY A 75 -15.61 13.25 -36.61
CA GLY A 75 -15.68 14.72 -36.65
C GLY A 75 -14.36 15.38 -37.04
N ILE A 76 -13.26 14.97 -36.40
CA ILE A 76 -11.89 15.46 -36.65
C ILE A 76 -11.49 15.18 -38.09
N THR A 77 -11.72 13.97 -38.59
CA THR A 77 -11.36 13.56 -39.95
C THR A 77 -12.18 14.29 -41.02
N LEU A 78 -13.50 14.39 -40.87
CA LEU A 78 -14.35 15.14 -41.79
C LEU A 78 -13.98 16.62 -41.84
N SER A 79 -13.74 17.23 -40.67
CA SER A 79 -13.34 18.64 -40.58
C SER A 79 -11.98 18.88 -41.23
N SER A 80 -11.02 17.98 -41.02
CA SER A 80 -9.69 18.07 -41.62
C SER A 80 -9.70 17.87 -43.13
N LEU A 81 -10.51 16.93 -43.64
CA LEU A 81 -10.66 16.71 -45.08
C LEU A 81 -11.36 17.89 -45.76
N ALA A 82 -12.43 18.41 -45.14
CA ALA A 82 -13.13 19.61 -45.62
C ALA A 82 -12.21 20.83 -45.61
N LEU A 83 -11.36 20.98 -44.58
CA LEU A 83 -10.36 22.03 -44.49
C LEU A 83 -9.31 21.89 -45.59
N GLY A 84 -8.83 20.69 -45.88
CA GLY A 84 -7.93 20.45 -47.02
C GLY A 84 -8.55 20.89 -48.34
N TRP A 85 -9.79 20.47 -48.60
CA TRP A 85 -10.52 20.75 -49.84
C TRP A 85 -10.80 22.25 -50.06
N ILE A 86 -11.26 22.95 -49.01
CA ILE A 86 -11.62 24.38 -49.10
C ILE A 86 -10.40 25.28 -48.89
N GLY A 87 -9.48 24.85 -48.03
CA GLY A 87 -8.35 25.62 -47.55
C GLY A 87 -7.21 25.72 -48.56
N GLU A 88 -6.94 24.67 -49.34
CA GLU A 88 -5.90 24.73 -50.38
C GLU A 88 -6.17 25.88 -51.36
N GLY A 89 -7.36 25.89 -51.97
CA GLY A 89 -7.73 26.92 -52.93
C GLY A 89 -7.76 28.33 -52.34
N THR A 90 -8.06 28.46 -51.04
CA THR A 90 -8.12 29.75 -50.34
C THR A 90 -6.74 30.28 -50.00
N MET A 91 -5.88 29.43 -49.45
CA MET A 91 -4.53 29.82 -49.04
C MET A 91 -3.62 30.10 -50.23
N VAL A 92 -3.80 29.41 -51.37
CA VAL A 92 -3.04 29.69 -52.59
C VAL A 92 -3.26 31.14 -53.04
N ILE A 93 -4.49 31.67 -52.92
CA ILE A 93 -4.82 33.05 -53.29
C ILE A 93 -4.13 34.03 -52.35
N ILE A 94 -4.17 33.75 -51.06
CA ILE A 94 -3.61 34.62 -50.01
C ILE A 94 -2.09 34.66 -50.16
N VAL A 95 -1.44 33.51 -50.27
CA VAL A 95 0.01 33.39 -50.48
C VAL A 95 0.41 34.09 -51.79
N ARG A 96 -0.34 33.90 -52.87
CA ARG A 96 -0.07 34.57 -54.15
C ARG A 96 -0.18 36.09 -54.05
N LYS A 97 -1.22 36.63 -53.38
CA LYS A 97 -1.35 38.08 -53.14
C LYS A 97 -0.24 38.62 -52.24
N CYS A 98 0.15 37.87 -51.21
CA CYS A 98 1.24 38.25 -50.30
C CYS A 98 2.58 38.34 -51.04
N ILE A 99 2.89 37.33 -51.86
CA ILE A 99 4.11 37.30 -52.70
C ILE A 99 4.09 38.43 -53.75
N ALA A 100 2.92 38.71 -54.35
CA ALA A 100 2.79 39.78 -55.36
C ALA A 100 3.00 41.20 -54.77
N ASN A 101 2.74 41.40 -53.48
CA ASN A 101 2.99 42.66 -52.78
C ASN A 101 4.46 42.81 -52.33
N LEU A 102 5.27 41.77 -52.47
CA LEU A 102 6.70 41.82 -52.14
C LEU A 102 7.49 42.40 -53.33
N PRO A 103 8.43 43.34 -53.13
CA PRO A 103 9.22 43.94 -54.20
C PRO A 103 10.27 42.95 -54.75
N LEU A 104 9.81 41.92 -55.46
CA LEU A 104 10.65 40.90 -56.08
C LEU A 104 10.82 41.16 -57.60
N PRO A 105 11.99 40.84 -58.18
CA PRO A 105 12.21 40.90 -59.63
C PRO A 105 11.18 40.06 -60.40
N ILE A 106 10.64 40.61 -61.49
CA ILE A 106 9.52 40.04 -62.28
C ILE A 106 9.77 38.57 -62.68
N HIS A 107 11.02 38.20 -62.95
CA HIS A 107 11.41 36.86 -63.41
C HIS A 107 11.35 35.80 -62.31
N ILE A 108 11.65 36.17 -61.06
CA ILE A 108 11.59 35.26 -59.90
C ILE A 108 10.13 35.06 -59.48
N SER A 109 9.33 36.14 -59.51
CA SER A 109 7.89 36.09 -59.22
C SER A 109 7.14 35.18 -60.21
N GLN A 110 7.45 35.26 -61.51
CA GLN A 110 6.83 34.39 -62.53
C GLN A 110 7.27 32.93 -62.42
N ALA A 111 8.54 32.64 -62.13
CA ALA A 111 9.04 31.28 -61.94
C ALA A 111 8.43 30.60 -60.70
N ILE A 112 8.28 31.34 -59.60
CA ILE A 112 7.63 30.85 -58.38
C ILE A 112 6.12 30.69 -58.58
N ALA A 113 5.47 31.60 -59.31
CA ALA A 113 4.03 31.56 -59.59
C ALA A 113 3.60 30.41 -60.52
N HIS A 114 4.48 29.90 -61.36
CA HIS A 114 4.23 28.74 -62.23
C HIS A 114 4.76 27.40 -61.68
N SER A 115 5.44 27.42 -60.54
CA SER A 115 6.03 26.22 -59.92
C SER A 115 5.12 25.61 -58.86
N LEU A 116 5.24 24.28 -58.64
CA LEU A 116 4.58 23.54 -57.55
C LEU A 116 4.85 24.13 -56.15
N ALA A 117 5.81 25.05 -56.02
CA ALA A 117 6.18 25.69 -54.77
C ALA A 117 5.01 26.38 -54.05
N ILE A 118 4.09 27.07 -54.75
CA ILE A 118 2.98 27.80 -54.09
C ILE A 118 1.97 26.84 -53.43
N PRO A 119 1.45 25.81 -54.12
CA PRO A 119 0.61 24.79 -53.48
C PRO A 119 1.30 24.09 -52.30
N ILE A 120 2.59 23.76 -52.43
CA ILE A 120 3.35 23.08 -51.37
C ILE A 120 3.47 23.97 -50.12
N VAL A 121 3.91 25.22 -50.27
CA VAL A 121 4.04 26.18 -49.15
C VAL A 121 2.67 26.42 -48.50
N THR A 122 1.64 26.57 -49.31
CA THR A 122 0.25 26.71 -48.85
C THR A 122 -0.18 25.51 -48.00
N PHE A 123 0.07 24.28 -48.48
CA PHE A 123 -0.25 23.06 -47.76
C PHE A 123 0.42 23.02 -46.38
N PHE A 124 1.72 23.34 -46.31
CA PHE A 124 2.44 23.36 -45.03
C PHE A 124 1.92 24.43 -44.06
N ILE A 125 1.59 25.63 -44.53
CA ILE A 125 1.01 26.68 -43.68
C ILE A 125 -0.35 26.23 -43.14
N LEU A 126 -1.19 25.66 -44.00
CA LEU A 126 -2.50 25.17 -43.61
C LEU A 126 -2.38 24.00 -42.62
N ALA A 127 -1.47 23.06 -42.85
CA ALA A 127 -1.19 21.96 -41.94
C ALA A 127 -0.69 22.47 -40.58
N TYR A 128 0.23 23.43 -40.56
CA TYR A 128 0.70 24.06 -39.32
C TYR A 128 -0.45 24.72 -38.55
N LEU A 129 -1.27 25.51 -39.24
CA LEU A 129 -2.41 26.19 -38.61
C LEU A 129 -3.42 25.19 -38.04
N GLN A 130 -3.73 24.12 -38.78
CA GLN A 130 -4.63 23.05 -38.34
C GLN A 130 -4.07 22.29 -37.14
N ILE A 131 -2.80 21.91 -37.15
CA ILE A 131 -2.17 21.18 -36.05
C ILE A 131 -2.13 22.06 -34.80
N VAL A 132 -1.70 23.32 -34.91
CA VAL A 132 -1.54 24.20 -33.75
C VAL A 132 -2.90 24.64 -33.19
N LEU A 133 -3.79 25.17 -34.03
CA LEU A 133 -5.07 25.74 -33.58
C LEU A 133 -6.20 24.73 -33.50
N GLY A 134 -6.16 23.68 -34.33
CA GLY A 134 -7.20 22.65 -34.38
C GLY A 134 -6.94 21.49 -33.42
N GLU A 135 -5.67 21.22 -33.06
CA GLU A 135 -5.33 20.03 -32.29
C GLU A 135 -4.51 20.32 -31.02
N LEU A 136 -3.30 20.87 -31.13
CA LEU A 136 -2.37 21.02 -29.99
C LEU A 136 -2.88 21.99 -28.92
N CYS A 137 -3.23 23.22 -29.30
CA CYS A 137 -3.73 24.21 -28.35
C CYS A 137 -5.06 23.76 -27.69
N PRO A 138 -6.08 23.31 -28.46
CA PRO A 138 -7.31 22.80 -27.87
C PRO A 138 -7.09 21.59 -26.96
N LYS A 139 -6.19 20.67 -27.32
CA LYS A 139 -5.82 19.53 -26.49
C LYS A 139 -5.21 19.96 -25.16
N SER A 140 -4.27 20.90 -25.16
CA SER A 140 -3.69 21.45 -23.93
C SER A 140 -4.76 22.07 -23.02
N VAL A 141 -5.69 22.85 -23.59
CA VAL A 141 -6.81 23.45 -22.86
C VAL A 141 -7.73 22.38 -22.28
N ALA A 142 -8.03 21.32 -23.04
CA ALA A 142 -8.88 20.22 -22.62
C ALA A 142 -8.30 19.44 -21.44
N LEU A 143 -6.98 19.28 -21.37
CA LEU A 143 -6.29 18.61 -20.27
C LEU A 143 -6.25 19.46 -19.00
N LEU A 144 -6.07 20.79 -19.14
CA LEU A 144 -6.04 21.71 -18.00
C LEU A 144 -7.42 21.92 -17.37
N TYR A 145 -8.47 22.00 -18.20
CA TYR A 145 -9.84 22.30 -17.76
C TYR A 145 -10.82 21.15 -18.05
N SER A 146 -10.37 19.92 -17.85
CA SER A 146 -11.10 18.69 -18.21
C SER A 146 -12.48 18.58 -17.56
N GLU A 147 -12.62 18.92 -16.28
CA GLU A 147 -13.91 18.88 -15.56
C GLU A 147 -14.93 19.87 -16.16
N GLN A 148 -14.53 21.12 -16.38
CA GLN A 148 -15.42 22.18 -16.84
C GLN A 148 -15.84 21.95 -18.30
N LEU A 149 -14.88 21.60 -19.16
CA LEU A 149 -15.10 21.41 -20.60
C LEU A 149 -15.87 20.12 -20.88
N SER A 150 -15.62 19.04 -20.15
CA SER A 150 -16.39 17.80 -20.31
C SER A 150 -17.87 17.99 -19.97
N ARG A 151 -18.18 18.74 -18.90
CA ARG A 151 -19.56 19.08 -18.52
C ARG A 151 -20.23 20.00 -19.55
N LEU A 152 -19.51 21.00 -20.05
CA LEU A 152 -20.04 21.93 -21.05
C LEU A 152 -20.32 21.24 -22.39
N LEU A 153 -19.37 20.43 -22.89
CA LEU A 153 -19.42 19.86 -24.23
C LEU A 153 -20.08 18.46 -24.26
N GLY A 154 -20.18 17.78 -23.13
CA GLY A 154 -20.76 16.43 -23.00
C GLY A 154 -22.15 16.30 -23.62
N PRO A 155 -23.14 17.16 -23.27
CA PRO A 155 -24.48 17.09 -23.86
C PRO A 155 -24.49 17.23 -25.38
N LEU A 156 -23.71 18.17 -25.91
CA LEU A 156 -23.60 18.40 -27.36
C LEU A 156 -22.91 17.23 -28.05
N SER A 157 -21.84 16.69 -27.47
CA SER A 157 -21.13 15.51 -27.97
C SER A 157 -22.05 14.28 -28.02
N LEU A 158 -22.88 14.05 -26.99
CA LEU A 158 -23.85 12.97 -26.98
C LEU A 158 -24.90 13.13 -28.09
N ALA A 159 -25.38 14.35 -28.33
CA ALA A 159 -26.33 14.63 -29.41
C ALA A 159 -25.73 14.32 -30.79
N ILE A 160 -24.49 14.76 -31.03
CA ILE A 160 -23.74 14.47 -32.26
C ILE A 160 -23.53 12.96 -32.42
N SER A 161 -23.10 12.27 -31.36
CA SER A 161 -22.92 10.82 -31.37
C SER A 161 -24.22 10.05 -31.63
N ARG A 162 -25.37 10.59 -31.20
CA ARG A 162 -26.67 10.01 -31.51
C ARG A 162 -27.04 10.18 -32.98
N PHE A 163 -26.75 11.35 -33.55
CA PHE A 163 -26.99 11.64 -34.96
C PHE A 163 -26.11 10.78 -35.89
N PHE A 164 -24.82 10.66 -35.60
CA PHE A 164 -23.87 9.87 -36.41
C PHE A 164 -23.86 8.37 -36.08
N ASN A 165 -24.72 7.90 -35.18
CA ASN A 165 -24.80 6.50 -34.77
C ASN A 165 -24.84 5.48 -35.93
N PRO A 166 -25.63 5.65 -37.01
CA PRO A 166 -25.64 4.68 -38.11
C PRO A 166 -24.29 4.61 -38.84
N PHE A 167 -23.60 5.74 -39.01
CA PHE A 167 -22.28 5.79 -39.62
C PHE A 167 -21.22 5.14 -38.74
N ILE A 168 -21.26 5.43 -37.43
CA ILE A 168 -20.35 4.82 -36.45
C ILE A 168 -20.55 3.31 -36.39
N TRP A 169 -21.80 2.83 -36.46
CA TRP A 169 -22.08 1.40 -36.50
C TRP A 169 -21.41 0.72 -37.70
N ILE A 170 -21.51 1.31 -38.91
CA ILE A 170 -20.85 0.78 -40.12
C ILE A 170 -19.33 0.73 -39.92
N LEU A 171 -18.73 1.82 -39.40
CA LEU A 171 -17.29 1.87 -39.14
C LEU A 171 -16.86 0.78 -38.15
N ASN A 172 -17.57 0.65 -37.02
CA ASN A 172 -17.27 -0.37 -36.03
C ASN A 172 -17.40 -1.78 -36.63
N GLN A 173 -18.44 -2.08 -37.42
CA GLN A 173 -18.56 -3.38 -38.08
C GLN A 173 -17.41 -3.64 -39.05
N SER A 174 -16.96 -2.63 -39.79
CA SER A 174 -15.80 -2.76 -40.68
C SER A 174 -14.52 -3.08 -39.89
N THR A 175 -14.32 -2.47 -38.72
CA THR A 175 -13.20 -2.77 -37.82
C THR A 175 -13.28 -4.20 -37.28
N HIS A 176 -14.45 -4.65 -36.83
CA HIS A 176 -14.63 -6.03 -36.34
C HIS A 176 -14.35 -7.05 -37.45
N TRP A 177 -14.79 -6.77 -38.68
CA TRP A 177 -14.51 -7.63 -39.83
C TRP A 177 -13.01 -7.71 -40.14
N LEU A 178 -12.30 -6.56 -40.14
CA LEU A 178 -10.85 -6.52 -40.32
C LEU A 178 -10.10 -7.25 -39.19
N LEU A 179 -10.50 -7.06 -37.94
CA LEU A 179 -9.87 -7.74 -36.79
C LEU A 179 -10.06 -9.26 -36.86
N ARG A 180 -11.24 -9.72 -37.31
CA ARG A 180 -11.48 -11.15 -37.55
C ARG A 180 -10.59 -11.73 -38.65
N LEU A 181 -10.27 -10.97 -39.69
CA LEU A 181 -9.33 -11.42 -40.73
C LEU A 181 -7.90 -11.62 -40.18
N VAL A 182 -7.53 -10.86 -39.16
CA VAL A 182 -6.22 -10.98 -38.47
C VAL A 182 -6.28 -12.02 -37.34
N GLY A 183 -7.44 -12.62 -37.06
CA GLY A 183 -7.63 -13.62 -36.01
C GLY A 183 -7.73 -13.03 -34.59
N ILE A 184 -8.02 -11.73 -34.46
CA ILE A 184 -8.17 -11.06 -33.16
C ILE A 184 -9.66 -10.99 -32.79
N GLU A 185 -10.03 -11.67 -31.70
CA GLU A 185 -11.37 -11.54 -31.12
C GLU A 185 -11.47 -10.26 -30.28
N TYR A 186 -12.07 -9.22 -30.86
CA TYR A 186 -12.40 -8.00 -30.12
C TYR A 186 -13.71 -8.20 -29.36
N THR A 187 -13.61 -8.50 -28.07
CA THR A 187 -14.71 -8.32 -27.13
C THR A 187 -14.70 -6.84 -26.75
N GLY A 188 -15.72 -6.08 -27.15
CA GLY A 188 -15.86 -4.62 -26.95
C GLY A 188 -16.01 -4.17 -25.49
N SER A 189 -15.33 -4.87 -24.60
CA SER A 189 -15.17 -4.58 -23.20
C SER A 189 -13.74 -4.99 -22.88
N ALA A 190 -12.82 -4.03 -22.96
CA ALA A 190 -11.72 -3.97 -22.01
C ALA A 190 -12.31 -3.72 -20.59
N GLY A 191 -13.24 -4.58 -20.17
CA GLY A 191 -13.62 -4.72 -18.79
C GLY A 191 -12.38 -5.29 -18.15
N LYS A 192 -11.72 -4.45 -17.36
CA LYS A 192 -10.57 -4.78 -16.52
C LYS A 192 -10.59 -6.26 -16.18
N ALA A 193 -9.47 -6.95 -16.42
CA ALA A 193 -9.26 -8.25 -15.81
C ALA A 193 -9.73 -8.16 -14.34
N PRO A 194 -10.49 -9.16 -13.84
CA PRO A 194 -10.87 -9.17 -12.44
C PRO A 194 -9.61 -8.91 -11.62
N VAL A 195 -9.63 -7.85 -10.81
CA VAL A 195 -8.49 -7.52 -9.96
C VAL A 195 -8.30 -8.71 -9.03
N THR A 196 -7.15 -9.35 -9.12
CA THR A 196 -6.86 -10.50 -8.25
C THR A 196 -6.59 -10.01 -6.83
N PRO A 197 -6.75 -10.85 -5.79
CA PRO A 197 -6.41 -10.47 -4.42
C PRO A 197 -4.99 -9.89 -4.30
N GLU A 198 -4.04 -10.46 -5.04
CA GLU A 198 -2.63 -10.04 -5.06
C GLU A 198 -2.47 -8.66 -5.72
N GLU A 199 -3.17 -8.40 -6.83
CA GLU A 199 -3.22 -7.06 -7.43
C GLU A 199 -3.85 -6.04 -6.48
N LEU A 200 -4.87 -6.45 -5.71
CA LEU A 200 -5.53 -5.58 -4.75
C LEU A 200 -4.61 -5.24 -3.57
N GLN A 201 -3.88 -6.23 -3.04
CA GLN A 201 -2.85 -6.04 -2.01
C GLN A 201 -1.72 -5.14 -2.51
N LEU A 202 -1.30 -5.30 -3.78
CA LEU A 202 -0.32 -4.42 -4.41
C LEU A 202 -0.81 -2.97 -4.51
N ILE A 203 -2.07 -2.76 -4.88
CA ILE A 203 -2.68 -1.41 -4.94
C ILE A 203 -2.71 -0.76 -3.55
N ILE A 204 -3.04 -1.53 -2.50
CA ILE A 204 -3.13 -1.04 -1.12
C ILE A 204 -1.75 -0.72 -0.54
N SER A 205 -0.77 -1.60 -0.75
CA SER A 205 0.61 -1.41 -0.26
C SER A 205 1.33 -0.27 -0.98
N THR A 206 0.98 0.02 -2.24
CA THR A 206 1.61 1.06 -3.03
C THR A 206 1.00 2.44 -2.73
N SER A 207 1.74 3.29 -2.01
CA SER A 207 1.28 4.64 -1.59
C SER A 207 0.93 5.59 -2.75
N THR A 208 1.50 5.38 -3.94
CA THR A 208 1.21 6.19 -5.13
C THR A 208 -0.11 5.82 -5.81
N GLU A 209 -0.56 4.57 -5.68
CA GLU A 209 -1.82 4.06 -6.25
C GLU A 209 -3.00 4.25 -5.27
N SER A 210 -2.73 4.25 -3.97
CA SER A 210 -3.71 4.45 -2.88
C SER A 210 -3.77 5.91 -2.38
N THR A 211 -3.98 6.86 -3.29
CA THR A 211 -4.11 8.27 -2.89
C THR A 211 -5.36 8.47 -2.00
N GLY A 212 -5.15 8.79 -0.73
CA GLY A 212 -6.22 9.08 0.23
C GLY A 212 -6.34 8.10 1.41
N LEU A 213 -5.50 7.07 1.49
CA LEU A 213 -5.40 6.21 2.67
C LEU A 213 -4.22 6.63 3.57
N GLU A 214 -4.50 6.83 4.85
CA GLU A 214 -3.48 7.06 5.86
C GLU A 214 -2.60 5.81 6.07
N ALA A 215 -1.45 5.94 6.72
CA ALA A 215 -0.54 4.82 6.91
C ALA A 215 -1.16 3.72 7.78
N GLU A 216 -1.89 4.10 8.84
CA GLU A 216 -2.58 3.17 9.74
C GLU A 216 -3.69 2.39 9.01
N GLU A 217 -4.48 3.06 8.16
CA GLU A 217 -5.53 2.41 7.37
C GLU A 217 -4.97 1.40 6.37
N ARG A 218 -3.81 1.72 5.75
CA ARG A 218 -3.10 0.79 4.86
C ARG A 218 -2.60 -0.43 5.60
N GLN A 219 -2.06 -0.26 6.81
CA GLN A 219 -1.60 -1.37 7.64
C GLN A 219 -2.76 -2.29 8.00
N LEU A 220 -3.87 -1.73 8.50
CA LEU A 220 -5.07 -2.51 8.83
C LEU A 220 -5.58 -3.31 7.64
N LEU A 221 -5.60 -2.72 6.44
CA LEU A 221 -6.02 -3.44 5.24
C LEU A 221 -5.05 -4.57 4.87
N SER A 222 -3.72 -4.37 5.00
CA SER A 222 -2.74 -5.44 4.78
C SER A 222 -2.93 -6.58 5.75
N ASN A 223 -3.05 -6.28 7.04
CA ASN A 223 -3.27 -7.26 8.10
C ASN A 223 -4.53 -8.09 7.85
N VAL A 224 -5.61 -7.49 7.32
CA VAL A 224 -6.83 -8.24 6.98
C VAL A 224 -6.60 -9.27 5.86
N PHE A 225 -5.74 -8.99 4.88
CA PHE A 225 -5.39 -9.96 3.84
C PHE A 225 -4.48 -11.06 4.38
N GLU A 226 -3.49 -10.70 5.18
CA GLU A 226 -2.53 -11.64 5.78
C GLU A 226 -3.21 -12.55 6.82
N PHE A 227 -4.14 -12.03 7.61
CA PHE A 227 -4.93 -12.77 8.60
C PHE A 227 -5.57 -14.04 8.04
N GLY A 228 -5.94 -14.04 6.76
CA GLY A 228 -6.53 -15.22 6.12
C GLY A 228 -5.59 -16.42 6.00
N GLU A 229 -4.29 -16.16 5.95
CA GLU A 229 -3.22 -17.14 5.68
C GLU A 229 -2.42 -17.50 6.95
N VAL A 230 -2.63 -16.78 8.06
CA VAL A 230 -1.98 -17.06 9.35
C VAL A 230 -2.56 -18.34 9.98
N LEU A 231 -1.69 -19.16 10.57
CA LEU A 231 -2.06 -20.37 11.29
C LEU A 231 -2.34 -20.11 12.77
N ALA A 232 -3.22 -20.91 13.37
CA ALA A 232 -3.47 -20.89 14.81
C ALA A 232 -2.19 -21.05 15.64
N ALA A 233 -1.24 -21.88 15.18
CA ALA A 233 0.06 -22.08 15.83
C ALA A 233 0.87 -20.80 16.02
N GLU A 234 0.71 -19.80 15.14
CA GLU A 234 1.53 -18.59 15.11
C GLU A 234 1.11 -17.56 16.16
N ILE A 235 -0.18 -17.52 16.51
CA ILE A 235 -0.75 -16.53 17.43
C ILE A 235 -1.20 -17.11 18.78
N MET A 236 -1.19 -18.43 18.93
CA MET A 236 -1.67 -19.07 20.16
C MET A 236 -0.84 -18.67 21.37
N VAL A 237 -1.48 -18.58 22.54
CA VAL A 237 -0.78 -18.58 23.81
C VAL A 237 -0.13 -19.96 23.97
N PRO A 238 1.21 -20.07 23.97
CA PRO A 238 1.87 -21.36 24.00
C PRO A 238 1.59 -22.08 25.31
N ARG A 239 1.58 -23.43 25.29
CA ARG A 239 1.37 -24.31 26.45
C ARG A 239 2.09 -23.87 27.73
N THR A 240 3.33 -23.38 27.61
CA THR A 240 4.16 -22.96 28.75
C THR A 240 3.66 -21.72 29.47
N ASN A 241 2.83 -20.92 28.80
CA ASN A 241 2.34 -19.62 29.27
C ASN A 241 0.84 -19.67 29.59
N ILE A 242 0.26 -20.86 29.69
CA ILE A 242 -1.15 -21.04 30.03
C ILE A 242 -1.28 -21.14 31.55
N ASP A 243 -1.96 -20.18 32.15
CA ASP A 243 -2.44 -20.28 33.52
C ASP A 243 -3.66 -21.20 33.58
N THR A 244 -3.61 -22.22 34.42
CA THR A 244 -4.64 -23.27 34.51
C THR A 244 -5.15 -23.45 35.93
N ILE A 245 -6.35 -24.02 36.07
CA ILE A 245 -6.94 -24.33 37.37
C ILE A 245 -7.23 -25.82 37.48
N SER A 246 -6.92 -26.42 38.64
CA SER A 246 -7.25 -27.83 38.87
C SER A 246 -8.76 -28.06 38.96
N THR A 247 -9.25 -29.18 38.43
CA THR A 247 -10.65 -29.62 38.57
C THR A 247 -11.08 -29.77 40.04
N THR A 248 -10.12 -30.00 40.95
CA THR A 248 -10.37 -30.11 42.39
C THR A 248 -10.34 -28.78 43.14
N ALA A 249 -10.09 -27.67 42.44
CA ALA A 249 -9.96 -26.35 43.04
C ALA A 249 -11.26 -25.86 43.69
N THR A 250 -11.08 -25.05 44.72
CA THR A 250 -12.17 -24.33 45.40
C THR A 250 -12.35 -22.95 44.78
N PHE A 251 -13.43 -22.27 45.13
CA PHE A 251 -13.66 -20.89 44.75
C PHE A 251 -12.56 -19.96 45.28
N GLN A 252 -11.98 -20.23 46.45
CA GLN A 252 -10.84 -19.46 46.95
C GLN A 252 -9.62 -19.60 46.05
N ASN A 253 -9.26 -20.82 45.64
CA ASN A 253 -8.12 -21.05 44.75
C ASN A 253 -8.28 -20.30 43.42
N LEU A 254 -9.51 -20.25 42.88
CA LEU A 254 -9.81 -19.45 41.69
C LEU A 254 -9.59 -17.96 41.91
N LEU A 255 -10.04 -17.42 43.05
CA LEU A 255 -9.83 -16.00 43.37
C LEU A 255 -8.34 -15.68 43.55
N ASP A 256 -7.59 -16.57 44.17
CA ASP A 256 -6.14 -16.43 44.33
C ASP A 256 -5.45 -16.41 42.96
N GLU A 257 -5.86 -17.29 42.05
CA GLU A 257 -5.35 -17.33 40.67
C GLU A 257 -5.70 -16.06 39.89
N ILE A 258 -6.95 -15.58 39.98
CA ILE A 258 -7.39 -14.32 39.36
C ILE A 258 -6.59 -13.12 39.87
N GLN A 259 -6.25 -13.12 41.16
CA GLN A 259 -5.44 -12.06 41.74
C GLN A 259 -4.01 -12.03 41.17
N ILE A 260 -3.46 -13.19 40.78
CA ILE A 260 -2.11 -13.33 40.25
C ILE A 260 -2.07 -13.02 38.75
N SER A 261 -2.89 -13.70 37.94
CA SER A 261 -2.83 -13.61 36.48
C SER A 261 -3.77 -12.57 35.87
N GLY A 262 -4.83 -12.18 36.58
CA GLY A 262 -5.78 -11.16 36.12
C GLY A 262 -6.69 -11.62 34.95
N HIS A 263 -6.66 -12.90 34.57
CA HIS A 263 -7.48 -13.41 33.49
C HIS A 263 -8.95 -13.58 33.90
N SER A 264 -9.84 -13.47 32.91
CA SER A 264 -11.28 -13.71 33.11
C SER A 264 -11.67 -15.18 32.94
N ARG A 265 -10.82 -15.97 32.26
CA ARG A 265 -11.12 -17.35 31.85
C ARG A 265 -9.90 -18.22 32.04
N TYR A 266 -10.13 -19.44 32.51
CA TYR A 266 -9.08 -20.41 32.81
C TYR A 266 -9.44 -21.78 32.25
N PRO A 267 -8.52 -22.45 31.55
CA PRO A 267 -8.62 -23.88 31.29
C PRO A 267 -8.59 -24.65 32.61
N VAL A 268 -9.51 -25.60 32.75
CA VAL A 268 -9.60 -26.47 33.91
C VAL A 268 -8.99 -27.82 33.57
N VAL A 269 -7.96 -28.19 34.32
CA VAL A 269 -7.12 -29.37 34.07
C VAL A 269 -7.38 -30.47 35.10
N GLY A 270 -7.24 -31.72 34.66
CA GLY A 270 -7.25 -32.89 35.55
C GLY A 270 -5.85 -33.21 36.07
N GLU A 271 -5.22 -34.26 35.54
CA GLU A 271 -3.89 -34.70 35.98
C GLU A 271 -2.74 -33.93 35.32
N SER A 272 -2.94 -33.43 34.09
CA SER A 272 -1.95 -32.67 33.35
C SER A 272 -2.62 -31.61 32.48
N ILE A 273 -1.83 -30.70 31.90
CA ILE A 273 -2.31 -29.70 30.93
C ILE A 273 -2.81 -30.33 29.62
N ASP A 274 -2.47 -31.59 29.34
CA ASP A 274 -3.04 -32.35 28.21
C ASP A 274 -4.44 -32.91 28.54
N ASP A 275 -4.81 -32.93 29.82
CA ASP A 275 -6.12 -33.38 30.30
C ASP A 275 -7.04 -32.18 30.60
N ILE A 276 -7.44 -31.45 29.55
CA ILE A 276 -8.38 -30.32 29.66
C ILE A 276 -9.81 -30.84 29.86
N GLN A 277 -10.35 -30.65 31.06
CA GLN A 277 -11.72 -31.02 31.42
C GLN A 277 -12.75 -29.96 31.02
N GLY A 278 -12.31 -28.72 30.81
CA GLY A 278 -13.18 -27.64 30.35
C GLY A 278 -12.58 -26.26 30.52
N ILE A 279 -13.44 -25.24 30.45
CA ILE A 279 -13.11 -23.83 30.65
C ILE A 279 -14.02 -23.30 31.75
N LEU A 280 -13.47 -22.46 32.62
CA LEU A 280 -14.18 -21.71 33.63
C LEU A 280 -14.10 -20.21 33.31
N ASP A 281 -15.23 -19.52 33.28
CA ASP A 281 -15.30 -18.07 33.15
C ASP A 281 -15.84 -17.47 34.45
N PHE A 282 -15.09 -16.52 35.00
CA PHE A 282 -15.43 -15.86 36.24
C PHE A 282 -16.81 -15.15 36.18
N LYS A 283 -17.23 -14.67 35.01
CA LYS A 283 -18.54 -14.02 34.84
C LYS A 283 -19.72 -14.95 35.13
N GLU A 284 -19.57 -16.27 34.93
CA GLU A 284 -20.64 -17.21 35.30
C GLU A 284 -20.87 -17.28 36.81
N LEU A 285 -19.82 -16.99 37.58
CA LEU A 285 -19.86 -17.01 39.03
C LEU A 285 -20.49 -15.74 39.61
N ALA A 286 -20.66 -14.67 38.82
CA ALA A 286 -21.23 -13.41 39.29
C ALA A 286 -22.64 -13.58 39.88
N LYS A 287 -23.50 -14.38 39.24
CA LYS A 287 -24.87 -14.63 39.72
C LYS A 287 -24.91 -15.44 41.03
N PRO A 288 -24.27 -16.62 41.14
CA PRO A 288 -24.24 -17.36 42.40
C PRO A 288 -23.48 -16.61 43.51
N LEU A 289 -22.48 -15.80 43.17
CA LEU A 289 -21.81 -14.90 44.11
C LEU A 289 -22.80 -13.88 44.71
N ALA A 290 -23.56 -13.18 43.86
CA ALA A 290 -24.56 -12.21 44.29
C ALA A 290 -25.70 -12.84 45.11
N GLN A 291 -25.96 -14.13 44.92
CA GLN A 291 -26.96 -14.90 45.67
C GLN A 291 -26.41 -15.48 46.99
N GLY A 292 -25.13 -15.29 47.30
CA GLY A 292 -24.49 -15.83 48.50
C GLY A 292 -24.33 -17.35 48.48
N LEU A 293 -24.34 -17.97 47.30
CA LEU A 293 -24.20 -19.42 47.12
C LEU A 293 -22.74 -19.89 47.04
N LEU A 294 -21.81 -18.95 46.94
CA LEU A 294 -20.38 -19.22 46.90
C LEU A 294 -19.75 -18.96 48.27
N SER A 295 -19.11 -19.99 48.80
CA SER A 295 -18.22 -19.91 49.95
C SER A 295 -16.78 -20.17 49.47
N PRO A 296 -15.75 -19.77 50.23
CA PRO A 296 -14.36 -20.03 49.87
C PRO A 296 -14.06 -21.51 49.57
N GLN A 297 -14.78 -22.44 50.21
CA GLN A 297 -14.61 -23.88 50.06
C GLN A 297 -15.51 -24.51 49.00
N THR A 298 -16.33 -23.72 48.31
CA THR A 298 -17.24 -24.23 47.27
C THR A 298 -16.43 -24.74 46.08
N SER A 299 -16.70 -25.97 45.64
CA SER A 299 -16.03 -26.58 44.47
C SER A 299 -16.49 -25.94 43.16
N ILE A 300 -15.53 -25.61 42.28
CA ILE A 300 -15.82 -24.94 41.00
C ILE A 300 -16.46 -25.84 39.92
N VAL A 301 -16.55 -27.16 40.17
CA VAL A 301 -16.91 -28.18 39.17
C VAL A 301 -18.25 -27.90 38.47
N SER A 302 -19.23 -27.35 39.19
CA SER A 302 -20.58 -27.07 38.64
C SER A 302 -20.58 -25.97 37.55
N TRP A 303 -19.52 -25.17 37.47
CA TRP A 303 -19.38 -24.07 36.53
C TRP A 303 -18.37 -24.34 35.43
N ILE A 304 -17.75 -25.53 35.40
CA ILE A 304 -16.92 -25.96 34.29
C ILE A 304 -17.81 -26.12 33.06
N ARG A 305 -17.33 -25.62 31.91
CA ARG A 305 -18.01 -25.69 30.62
C ARG A 305 -17.10 -26.43 29.63
N PRO A 306 -17.67 -27.15 28.66
CA PRO A 306 -16.86 -27.94 27.74
C PRO A 306 -15.90 -27.05 26.94
N ALA A 307 -14.63 -27.43 26.90
CA ALA A 307 -13.63 -26.81 26.05
C ALA A 307 -13.84 -27.22 24.58
N ARG A 308 -13.40 -26.36 23.66
CA ARG A 308 -13.36 -26.66 22.23
C ARG A 308 -11.91 -26.79 21.80
N PHE A 309 -11.65 -27.78 20.95
CA PHE A 309 -10.32 -28.09 20.46
C PHE A 309 -10.24 -27.81 18.97
N VAL A 310 -9.17 -27.17 18.54
CA VAL A 310 -8.84 -26.89 17.15
C VAL A 310 -7.41 -27.32 16.87
N SER A 311 -7.11 -27.68 15.63
CA SER A 311 -5.73 -28.02 15.24
C SER A 311 -4.87 -26.76 15.20
N GLU A 312 -3.60 -26.86 15.57
CA GLU A 312 -2.59 -25.82 15.37
C GLU A 312 -2.43 -25.39 13.89
N GLN A 313 -2.81 -26.27 12.95
CA GLN A 313 -2.73 -26.05 11.50
C GLN A 313 -4.00 -25.38 10.92
N MET A 314 -4.95 -24.97 11.77
CA MET A 314 -6.16 -24.27 11.32
C MET A 314 -5.85 -22.80 11.00
N TYR A 315 -6.29 -22.32 9.83
CA TYR A 315 -6.18 -20.91 9.46
C TYR A 315 -7.10 -20.00 10.29
N LEU A 316 -6.68 -18.76 10.54
CA LEU A 316 -7.43 -17.84 11.41
C LEU A 316 -8.78 -17.43 10.82
N ASN A 317 -8.93 -17.35 9.50
CA ASN A 317 -10.23 -17.09 8.86
C ASN A 317 -11.27 -18.19 9.15
N GLU A 318 -10.84 -19.45 9.17
CA GLU A 318 -11.66 -20.61 9.51
C GLU A 318 -11.96 -20.62 11.00
N LEU A 319 -10.95 -20.37 11.84
CA LEU A 319 -11.10 -20.28 13.28
C LEU A 319 -12.08 -19.17 13.69
N LEU A 320 -11.92 -17.96 13.14
CA LEU A 320 -12.82 -16.83 13.38
C LEU A 320 -14.25 -17.18 12.96
N SER A 321 -14.42 -17.80 11.79
CA SER A 321 -15.74 -18.25 11.30
C SER A 321 -16.36 -19.29 12.22
N LEU A 322 -15.57 -20.24 12.74
CA LEU A 322 -15.98 -21.25 13.69
C LEU A 322 -16.44 -20.60 15.02
N MET A 323 -15.65 -19.67 15.57
CA MET A 323 -15.99 -18.92 16.79
C MET A 323 -17.24 -18.06 16.61
N GLN A 324 -17.43 -17.42 15.45
CA GLN A 324 -18.63 -16.65 15.14
C GLN A 324 -19.90 -17.51 15.05
N ARG A 325 -19.83 -18.67 14.37
CA ARG A 325 -20.97 -19.60 14.27
C ARG A 325 -21.39 -20.12 15.64
N MET A 326 -20.43 -20.43 16.51
CA MET A 326 -20.72 -20.90 17.87
C MET A 326 -21.48 -19.84 18.69
N ARG A 327 -21.12 -18.56 18.55
CA ARG A 327 -21.83 -17.46 19.24
C ARG A 327 -23.32 -17.37 18.86
N GLN A 328 -23.68 -17.75 17.64
CA GLN A 328 -25.05 -17.63 17.13
C GLN A 328 -26.00 -18.71 17.65
N ILE A 329 -25.48 -19.75 18.31
CA ILE A 329 -26.29 -20.84 18.86
C ILE A 329 -27.00 -20.34 20.14
N PRO A 330 -28.34 -20.36 20.20
CA PRO A 330 -29.11 -19.90 21.37
C PRO A 330 -28.73 -20.66 22.65
N ASN A 331 -28.59 -19.95 23.77
CA ASN A 331 -28.15 -20.48 25.08
C ASN A 331 -26.70 -20.98 25.13
N THR A 332 -25.87 -20.68 24.12
CA THR A 332 -24.43 -20.93 24.20
C THR A 332 -23.79 -19.90 25.13
N PRO A 333 -23.05 -20.33 26.16
CA PRO A 333 -22.40 -19.40 27.07
C PRO A 333 -21.27 -18.62 26.38
N GLN A 334 -20.91 -17.47 26.96
CA GLN A 334 -19.89 -16.52 26.47
C GLN A 334 -18.46 -17.10 26.34
N HIS A 335 -18.22 -18.34 26.75
CA HIS A 335 -16.92 -19.04 26.72
C HIS A 335 -16.54 -19.56 25.33
N SER A 336 -17.41 -19.35 24.35
CA SER A 336 -17.13 -19.63 22.93
C SER A 336 -16.03 -18.72 22.34
N GLU A 337 -15.43 -17.88 23.18
CA GLU A 337 -14.39 -16.91 22.85
C GLU A 337 -13.00 -17.43 23.19
N MET A 338 -12.85 -18.64 23.74
CA MET A 338 -11.57 -19.31 23.98
C MET A 338 -11.62 -20.73 23.42
N VAL A 339 -10.59 -21.11 22.66
CA VAL A 339 -10.40 -22.46 22.14
C VAL A 339 -9.04 -22.99 22.59
N ILE A 340 -8.96 -24.30 22.79
CA ILE A 340 -7.71 -25.00 23.06
C ILE A 340 -7.14 -25.46 21.72
N VAL A 341 -5.86 -25.19 21.50
CA VAL A 341 -5.14 -25.62 20.32
C VAL A 341 -4.43 -26.93 20.63
N VAL A 342 -4.61 -27.92 19.76
CA VAL A 342 -3.99 -29.24 19.91
C VAL A 342 -2.98 -29.51 18.80
N ASP A 343 -1.93 -30.23 19.18
CA ASP A 343 -0.93 -30.74 18.25
C ASP A 343 -1.46 -31.99 17.50
N GLU A 344 -0.63 -32.53 16.61
CA GLU A 344 -0.92 -33.72 15.81
C GLU A 344 -1.02 -35.03 16.63
N PHE A 345 -0.49 -35.03 17.86
CA PHE A 345 -0.52 -36.15 18.78
C PHE A 345 -1.68 -36.07 19.78
N GLY A 346 -2.46 -34.98 19.72
CA GLY A 346 -3.59 -34.71 20.61
C GLY A 346 -3.20 -34.08 21.96
N GLY A 347 -1.95 -33.63 22.11
CA GLY A 347 -1.50 -32.83 23.25
C GLY A 347 -1.96 -31.38 23.17
N THR A 348 -2.02 -30.69 24.31
CA THR A 348 -2.33 -29.26 24.34
C THR A 348 -1.12 -28.47 23.83
N ALA A 349 -1.25 -27.87 22.65
CA ALA A 349 -0.22 -26.99 22.07
C ALA A 349 -0.33 -25.56 22.61
N GLY A 350 -1.56 -25.08 22.82
CA GLY A 350 -1.83 -23.71 23.22
C GLY A 350 -3.30 -23.42 23.49
N LEU A 351 -3.63 -22.15 23.61
CA LEU A 351 -5.01 -21.65 23.52
C LEU A 351 -5.08 -20.37 22.70
N ILE A 352 -6.24 -20.09 22.12
CA ILE A 352 -6.50 -18.84 21.38
C ILE A 352 -7.81 -18.25 21.87
N THR A 353 -7.82 -16.95 22.07
CA THR A 353 -9.03 -16.18 22.34
C THR A 353 -9.46 -15.35 21.14
N ARG A 354 -10.71 -14.87 21.15
CA ARG A 354 -11.18 -13.93 20.13
C ARG A 354 -10.40 -12.61 20.20
N GLU A 355 -10.03 -12.20 21.40
CA GLU A 355 -9.22 -11.01 21.61
C GLU A 355 -7.89 -11.13 20.86
N ASP A 356 -7.26 -12.32 20.86
CA ASP A 356 -6.03 -12.62 20.10
C ASP A 356 -6.24 -12.60 18.57
N LEU A 357 -7.43 -12.98 18.08
CA LEU A 357 -7.75 -12.85 16.65
C LEU A 357 -7.95 -11.38 16.22
N ILE A 358 -8.57 -10.58 17.08
CA ILE A 358 -8.83 -9.15 16.79
C ILE A 358 -7.52 -8.36 16.87
N ALA A 359 -6.73 -8.68 17.89
CA ALA A 359 -5.35 -8.30 18.06
C ALA A 359 -4.54 -8.43 16.76
N GLU A 360 -4.53 -9.62 16.17
CA GLU A 360 -3.81 -9.88 14.91
C GLU A 360 -4.24 -8.96 13.77
N ILE A 361 -5.54 -8.67 13.65
CA ILE A 361 -6.04 -7.75 12.62
C ILE A 361 -5.61 -6.30 12.89
N ILE A 362 -5.67 -5.86 14.14
CA ILE A 362 -5.41 -4.46 14.50
C ILE A 362 -3.91 -4.14 14.47
N SER A 363 -3.07 -5.04 14.97
CA SER A 363 -1.64 -4.79 15.16
C SER A 363 -0.75 -5.57 14.19
N GLY A 364 -1.22 -6.69 13.63
CA GLY A 364 -0.38 -7.64 12.88
C GLY A 364 0.77 -8.19 13.73
N ASP A 365 1.87 -8.55 13.06
CA ASP A 365 3.18 -8.94 13.65
C ASP A 365 3.75 -7.97 14.71
N SER A 366 3.11 -6.81 14.92
CA SER A 366 3.44 -5.87 15.99
C SER A 366 2.94 -6.31 17.37
N TYR A 367 2.39 -7.53 17.51
CA TYR A 367 2.06 -8.14 18.81
C TYR A 367 3.31 -8.55 19.62
N GLN A 368 4.24 -7.61 19.82
CA GLN A 368 5.01 -7.61 21.06
C GLN A 368 4.05 -7.18 22.16
N VAL A 369 3.61 -8.15 22.96
CA VAL A 369 2.88 -7.93 24.21
C VAL A 369 3.71 -6.95 25.06
N THR A 370 3.41 -5.65 24.93
CA THR A 370 3.87 -4.61 25.84
C THR A 370 3.03 -4.73 27.09
N ASN A 371 3.23 -5.82 27.83
CA ASN A 371 2.87 -5.83 29.23
C ASN A 371 3.92 -5.02 29.97
N THR A 372 3.44 -3.89 30.49
CA THR A 372 4.07 -2.98 31.45
C THR A 372 4.79 -1.78 30.85
N GLU A 373 4.33 -0.60 31.26
CA GLU A 373 4.99 0.69 31.19
C GLU A 373 6.32 0.69 31.99
N GLU A 374 7.29 -0.14 31.59
CA GLU A 374 8.69 0.05 31.95
C GLU A 374 9.41 0.41 30.65
N LEU A 375 9.81 1.69 30.54
CA LEU A 375 10.63 2.18 29.44
C LEU A 375 11.75 1.18 29.16
N ALA A 376 11.84 0.68 27.92
CA ALA A 376 12.86 -0.31 27.51
C ALA A 376 14.30 0.15 27.80
N LEU A 377 14.48 1.46 27.99
CA LEU A 377 15.70 2.12 28.38
C LEU A 377 15.38 3.23 29.39
N GLN A 378 16.03 3.19 30.56
CA GLN A 378 15.98 4.23 31.59
C GLN A 378 17.37 4.84 31.77
N MET A 379 17.50 6.15 31.54
CA MET A 379 18.75 6.87 31.80
C MET A 379 18.87 7.23 33.29
N LEU A 380 19.95 6.82 33.94
CA LEU A 380 20.24 7.19 35.33
C LEU A 380 21.12 8.44 35.41
N ASP A 381 22.11 8.55 34.52
CA ASP A 381 22.99 9.69 34.33
C ASP A 381 23.49 9.72 32.86
N ASP A 382 24.25 10.75 32.48
CA ASP A 382 24.72 10.96 31.09
C ASP A 382 25.56 9.79 30.51
N ARG A 383 26.00 8.85 31.35
CA ARG A 383 26.87 7.72 30.97
C ARG A 383 26.39 6.37 31.49
N THR A 384 25.23 6.32 32.13
CA THR A 384 24.71 5.14 32.82
C THR A 384 23.25 4.93 32.47
N PHE A 385 22.97 3.75 31.91
CA PHE A 385 21.66 3.37 31.39
C PHE A 385 21.23 2.04 32.01
N ILE A 386 19.94 1.88 32.28
CA ILE A 386 19.31 0.60 32.56
C ILE A 386 18.55 0.20 31.31
N VAL A 387 18.79 -1.01 30.81
CA VAL A 387 18.26 -1.50 29.55
C VAL A 387 17.66 -2.87 29.77
N GLN A 388 16.50 -3.13 29.14
CA GLN A 388 15.88 -4.45 29.11
C GLN A 388 16.77 -5.42 28.34
N ALA A 389 17.07 -6.58 28.93
CA ALA A 389 18.01 -7.54 28.36
C ALA A 389 17.49 -8.21 27.07
N GLN A 390 16.20 -8.09 26.78
CA GLN A 390 15.57 -8.63 25.56
C GLN A 390 15.68 -7.68 24.37
N LEU A 391 16.13 -6.43 24.55
CA LEU A 391 16.41 -5.54 23.43
C LEU A 391 17.47 -6.13 22.51
N SER A 392 17.29 -5.93 21.20
CA SER A 392 18.26 -6.39 20.21
C SER A 392 19.59 -5.64 20.35
N VAL A 393 20.70 -6.27 20.00
CA VAL A 393 22.02 -5.62 20.05
C VAL A 393 22.06 -4.43 19.08
N GLU A 394 21.39 -4.54 17.93
CA GLU A 394 21.25 -3.45 16.96
C GLU A 394 20.51 -2.24 17.53
N GLU A 395 19.37 -2.45 18.21
CA GLU A 395 18.63 -1.36 18.85
C GLU A 395 19.45 -0.71 19.97
N VAL A 396 20.15 -1.50 20.79
CA VAL A 396 21.01 -0.96 21.85
C VAL A 396 22.15 -0.11 21.26
N ASN A 397 22.76 -0.56 20.16
CA ASN A 397 23.78 0.21 19.44
C ASN A 397 23.24 1.53 18.91
N GLN A 398 22.05 1.53 18.31
CA GLN A 398 21.41 2.75 17.80
C GLN A 398 21.01 3.72 18.92
N LEU A 399 20.43 3.22 20.00
CA LEU A 399 19.91 4.04 21.11
C LEU A 399 21.02 4.67 21.95
N LEU A 400 22.12 3.93 22.17
CA LEU A 400 23.22 4.36 23.03
C LEU A 400 24.48 4.78 22.25
N ASN A 401 24.41 4.79 20.92
CA ASN A 401 25.52 5.04 20.01
C ASN A 401 26.77 4.18 20.37
N LEU A 402 26.53 2.88 20.56
CA LEU A 402 27.54 1.87 20.87
C LEU A 402 27.89 1.06 19.62
N ASP A 403 29.05 0.40 19.64
CA ASP A 403 29.56 -0.41 18.54
C ASP A 403 29.77 -1.87 19.00
N LEU A 404 28.70 -2.47 19.56
CA LEU A 404 28.72 -3.87 19.95
C LEU A 404 28.66 -4.76 18.70
N PRO A 405 29.40 -5.88 18.66
CA PRO A 405 29.37 -6.79 17.53
C PRO A 405 27.97 -7.37 17.34
N VAL A 406 27.54 -7.45 16.08
CA VAL A 406 26.30 -8.10 15.67
C VAL A 406 26.68 -9.38 14.93
N THR A 407 26.31 -10.53 15.48
CA THR A 407 26.65 -11.85 14.95
C THR A 407 25.46 -12.79 15.02
N GLU A 408 25.43 -13.85 14.20
CA GLU A 408 24.32 -14.81 14.18
C GLU A 408 24.16 -15.61 15.50
N ASP A 409 25.19 -15.65 16.35
CA ASP A 409 25.21 -16.41 17.61
C ASP A 409 24.32 -15.82 18.71
N TYR A 410 23.93 -14.54 18.61
CA TYR A 410 23.06 -13.87 19.57
C TYR A 410 22.32 -12.69 18.91
N GLN A 411 21.08 -12.46 19.32
CA GLN A 411 20.27 -11.35 18.82
C GLN A 411 20.03 -10.27 19.87
N THR A 412 20.01 -10.64 21.16
CA THR A 412 19.65 -9.74 22.27
C THR A 412 20.85 -9.37 23.13
N LEU A 413 20.75 -8.26 23.87
CA LEU A 413 21.76 -7.81 24.83
C LEU A 413 22.06 -8.88 25.90
N GLY A 414 21.02 -9.57 26.38
CA GLY A 414 21.17 -10.68 27.31
C GLY A 414 21.92 -11.86 26.70
N GLY A 415 21.63 -12.18 25.43
CA GLY A 415 22.35 -13.18 24.65
C GLY A 415 23.84 -12.83 24.51
N PHE A 416 24.15 -11.56 24.22
CA PHE A 416 25.52 -11.07 24.15
C PHE A 416 26.29 -11.27 25.47
N LEU A 417 25.68 -10.96 26.64
CA LEU A 417 26.32 -11.18 27.94
C LEU A 417 26.59 -12.66 28.22
N ILE A 418 25.63 -13.54 27.91
CA ILE A 418 25.78 -14.99 28.09
C ILE A 418 26.89 -15.53 27.18
N TYR A 419 26.92 -15.07 25.92
CA TYR A 419 27.95 -15.45 24.95
C TYR A 419 29.35 -15.00 25.41
N GLN A 420 29.51 -13.77 25.88
CA GLN A 420 30.83 -13.28 26.32
C GLN A 420 31.29 -13.90 27.63
N LEU A 421 30.37 -14.10 28.59
CA LEU A 421 30.72 -14.68 29.89
C LEU A 421 30.82 -16.21 29.86
N GLN A 422 30.33 -16.85 28.80
CA GLN A 422 30.28 -18.32 28.62
C GLN A 422 29.64 -19.04 29.84
N LYS A 423 28.74 -18.34 30.52
CA LYS A 423 27.95 -18.81 31.67
C LYS A 423 26.63 -18.02 31.70
N ILE A 424 25.62 -18.55 32.39
CA ILE A 424 24.42 -17.79 32.73
C ILE A 424 24.79 -16.83 33.87
N PRO A 425 24.80 -15.50 33.66
CA PRO A 425 25.22 -14.57 34.68
C PRO A 425 24.11 -14.37 35.72
N THR A 426 24.54 -14.17 36.95
CA THR A 426 23.65 -13.92 38.10
C THR A 426 23.64 -12.43 38.45
N ARG A 427 22.66 -12.00 39.24
CA ARG A 427 22.56 -10.61 39.69
C ARG A 427 23.88 -10.12 40.31
N GLY A 428 24.40 -9.01 39.79
CA GLY A 428 25.66 -8.40 40.22
C GLY A 428 26.89 -8.85 39.43
N ASP A 429 26.78 -9.85 38.56
CA ASP A 429 27.86 -10.18 37.62
C ASP A 429 28.13 -9.01 36.67
N LYS A 430 29.41 -8.83 36.35
CA LYS A 430 29.91 -7.73 35.52
C LYS A 430 30.66 -8.24 34.31
N LEU A 431 30.47 -7.59 33.18
CA LEU A 431 31.22 -7.77 31.95
C LEU A 431 31.80 -6.43 31.53
N SER A 432 33.12 -6.36 31.35
CA SER A 432 33.77 -5.19 30.75
C SER A 432 34.11 -5.50 29.30
N TYR A 433 33.59 -4.68 28.38
CA TYR A 433 33.84 -4.80 26.95
C TYR A 433 34.22 -3.43 26.41
N HIS A 434 35.48 -3.30 25.96
CA HIS A 434 36.08 -2.01 25.60
C HIS A 434 35.91 -0.96 26.73
N ASN A 435 35.41 0.24 26.41
CA ASN A 435 35.15 1.33 27.36
C ASN A 435 33.74 1.25 27.98
N ILE A 436 33.14 0.06 28.06
CA ILE A 436 31.77 -0.14 28.54
C ILE A 436 31.75 -1.25 29.59
N GLU A 437 31.08 -0.98 30.71
CA GLU A 437 30.81 -1.96 31.77
C GLU A 437 29.32 -2.31 31.80
N PHE A 438 29.03 -3.59 31.67
CA PHE A 438 27.70 -4.17 31.82
C PHE A 438 27.58 -4.81 33.20
N THR A 439 26.50 -4.53 33.94
CA THR A 439 26.21 -5.15 35.24
C THR A 439 24.79 -5.72 35.24
N VAL A 440 24.62 -6.99 35.58
CA VAL A 440 23.27 -7.61 35.66
C VAL A 440 22.53 -7.11 36.89
N ILE A 441 21.39 -6.44 36.70
CA ILE A 441 20.55 -5.90 37.79
C ILE A 441 19.55 -6.94 38.29
N SER A 442 18.87 -7.62 37.37
CA SER A 442 17.87 -8.66 37.64
C SER A 442 17.98 -9.80 36.63
N ALA A 443 17.68 -11.00 37.10
CA ALA A 443 17.59 -12.20 36.28
C ALA A 443 16.56 -13.13 36.92
N GLU A 444 15.71 -13.74 36.10
CA GLU A 444 14.71 -14.72 36.50
C GLU A 444 15.09 -16.08 35.90
N GLY A 445 15.69 -16.94 36.72
CA GLY A 445 16.24 -18.21 36.26
C GLY A 445 17.35 -18.00 35.19
N PRO A 446 17.24 -18.62 34.00
CA PRO A 446 18.19 -18.43 32.91
C PRO A 446 17.98 -17.13 32.11
N ARG A 447 16.85 -16.43 32.32
CA ARG A 447 16.48 -15.23 31.57
C ARG A 447 17.00 -13.99 32.27
N LEU A 448 17.84 -13.23 31.59
CA LEU A 448 18.23 -11.90 32.05
C LEU A 448 17.08 -10.93 31.82
N ASP A 449 16.90 -10.01 32.77
CA ASP A 449 15.78 -9.09 32.81
C ASP A 449 16.29 -7.65 32.61
N GLN A 450 17.01 -7.07 33.58
CA GLN A 450 17.61 -5.74 33.43
C GLN A 450 19.14 -5.75 33.49
N ILE A 451 19.77 -4.98 32.59
CA ILE A 451 21.22 -4.80 32.51
C ILE A 451 21.55 -3.31 32.65
N LYS A 452 22.48 -3.00 33.57
CA LYS A 452 23.08 -1.68 33.70
C LYS A 452 24.26 -1.55 32.75
N ILE A 453 24.27 -0.52 31.92
CA ILE A 453 25.37 -0.17 31.03
C ILE A 453 26.02 1.11 31.55
N ARG A 454 27.34 1.10 31.74
CA ARG A 454 28.13 2.27 32.15
C ARG A 454 29.29 2.50 31.19
N GLN A 455 29.37 3.68 30.59
CA GLN A 455 30.52 4.09 29.77
C GLN A 455 31.67 4.57 30.69
N LEU A 456 32.86 4.01 30.51
CA LEU A 456 34.07 4.31 31.28
C LEU A 456 34.92 5.37 30.55
N GLU A 457 35.54 6.27 31.31
CA GLU A 457 36.45 7.28 30.78
C GLU A 457 37.78 6.64 30.31
N GLU A 458 38.29 7.08 29.16
CA GLU A 458 39.59 6.67 28.64
C GLU A 458 40.68 7.30 29.53
N LEU A 459 41.36 6.48 30.34
CA LEU A 459 42.47 6.95 31.18
C LEU A 459 43.68 7.25 30.27
N GLU A 460 43.91 8.52 29.96
CA GLU A 460 45.19 9.01 29.40
C GLU A 460 46.34 8.57 30.32
N THR A 461 47.09 7.56 29.90
CA THR A 461 48.26 7.08 30.62
C THR A 461 49.47 7.97 30.29
N GLU A 462 49.55 9.15 30.91
CA GLU A 462 50.81 9.88 31.07
C GLU A 462 51.49 9.43 32.37
N ALA A 463 52.41 8.46 32.27
CA ALA A 463 53.35 8.17 33.34
C ALA A 463 54.74 7.87 32.74
N THR A 464 55.55 8.92 32.73
CA THR A 464 56.97 8.98 32.45
C THR A 464 57.75 7.93 33.27
N VAL A 465 58.46 7.02 32.59
CA VAL A 465 59.68 6.39 33.14
C VAL A 465 60.79 6.53 32.10
N ASN A 466 61.63 7.53 32.32
CA ASN A 466 63.01 7.59 31.82
C ASN A 466 63.73 6.29 32.21
N LEU A 467 64.47 5.68 31.28
CA LEU A 467 65.77 5.05 31.53
C LEU A 467 66.49 4.79 30.19
N VAL A 468 67.49 5.64 29.92
CA VAL A 468 68.84 5.34 29.40
C VAL A 468 68.94 4.63 28.04
N LEU A 469 69.30 5.44 27.04
CA LEU A 469 70.18 5.03 25.94
C LEU A 469 71.58 4.79 26.51
N GLU A 470 72.05 3.55 26.49
CA GLU A 470 73.48 3.25 26.37
C GLU A 470 73.63 2.12 25.34
N ASP A 471 74.51 2.40 24.38
CA ASP A 471 75.00 1.53 23.31
C ASP A 471 75.30 0.10 23.80
N GLU A 472 75.02 -0.90 22.96
CA GLU A 472 76.10 -1.69 22.35
C GLU A 472 75.59 -2.70 21.29
N THR A 473 76.24 -2.63 20.12
CA THR A 473 76.58 -3.71 19.16
C THR A 473 75.54 -4.22 18.14
N GLU A 474 75.78 -3.86 16.86
CA GLU A 474 76.23 -4.75 15.75
C GLU A 474 75.86 -6.25 15.88
N GLU A 475 75.37 -6.99 14.88
CA GLU A 475 75.82 -7.06 13.48
C GLU A 475 74.89 -8.04 12.70
N THR A 476 74.56 -7.68 11.45
CA THR A 476 74.46 -8.53 10.25
C THR A 476 73.67 -9.86 10.17
N VAL A 477 72.64 -9.82 9.31
CA VAL A 477 72.53 -10.52 7.98
C VAL A 477 72.47 -12.06 7.88
N ASN A 478 71.50 -12.48 7.05
CA ASN A 478 71.38 -13.71 6.24
C ASN A 478 70.90 -15.01 6.92
N ARG A 479 69.72 -15.52 6.58
CA ARG A 479 69.32 -16.24 5.34
C ARG A 479 69.72 -17.73 5.36
N ILE A 480 68.71 -18.54 4.95
CA ILE A 480 68.77 -19.79 4.16
C ILE A 480 68.72 -21.15 4.94
N PRO A 481 67.95 -22.16 4.46
CA PRO A 481 66.61 -22.14 3.86
C PRO A 481 65.82 -23.43 4.30
N PRO A 482 64.93 -24.10 3.52
CA PRO A 482 63.78 -24.81 4.09
C PRO A 482 63.94 -26.35 4.12
N ASN A 483 63.03 -26.99 4.85
CA ASN A 483 62.29 -28.15 4.35
C ASN A 483 60.98 -28.30 5.11
#